data_AF-A0A016AEY4-F1
#
_entry.id   AF-A0A016AEY4-F1
#
_cell.length_a   1.000
_cell.length_b   1.000
_cell.length_c   1.000
_cell.angle_alpha   90.00
_cell.angle_beta   90.00
_cell.angle_gamma   90.00
#
_symmetry.space_group_name_H-M   'P 1'
#
loop_
_entity.id
_entity.type
_entity.pdbx_description
1 polymer ?
#
loop_
_entity_poly.entity_id
_entity_poly.type
_entity_poly.pdbx_seq_one_letter_code
_entity_poly.pdbx_strand_id
1 'polypeptide(L)' 'METNKRKRGELKALLKNMKVGEELKFARSKRNSVRPTCSNLAYDEGMNFSTRTDGDSLFVKRDK' A
#
# COMPACT_ATOMS: atom_id res chain seq x y z
N MET A 1 22.87 10.10 5.18
CA MET A 1 21.87 9.12 5.65
C MET A 1 20.50 9.55 5.13
N GLU A 2 20.10 9.08 3.96
CA GLU A 2 18.90 9.63 3.30
C GLU A 2 18.14 8.53 2.56
N THR A 3 17.45 7.65 3.29
CA THR A 3 16.91 6.42 2.69
C THR A 3 15.47 6.09 3.04
N ASN A 4 14.84 6.74 4.03
CA ASN A 4 13.52 6.35 4.51
C ASN A 4 12.36 7.28 4.15
N LYS A 5 12.57 8.61 4.02
CA LYS A 5 11.48 9.53 3.63
C LYS A 5 11.05 9.36 2.16
N ARG A 6 12.00 9.20 1.23
CA ARG A 6 11.72 9.07 -0.21
C ARG A 6 10.88 7.81 -0.53
N LYS A 7 11.21 6.67 0.09
CA LYS A 7 10.52 5.38 -0.12
C LYS A 7 9.04 5.37 0.30
N ARG A 8 8.63 6.23 1.24
CA ARG A 8 7.23 6.33 1.68
C ARG A 8 6.38 7.16 0.72
N GLY A 9 6.97 8.20 0.11
CA GLY A 9 6.32 8.98 -0.95
C GLY A 9 6.03 8.13 -2.18
N GLU A 10 7.00 7.31 -2.60
CA GLU A 10 6.83 6.38 -3.73
C GLU A 10 5.74 5.34 -3.47
N LEU A 11 5.65 4.79 -2.24
CA LEU A 11 4.62 3.83 -1.89
C LEU A 11 3.22 4.45 -1.89
N LYS A 12 3.08 5.69 -1.38
CA LYS A 12 1.80 6.42 -1.43
C LYS A 12 1.41 6.68 -2.88
N ALA A 13 2.34 7.13 -3.72
CA ALA A 13 2.09 7.36 -5.13
C ALA A 13 1.69 6.07 -5.86
N LEU A 14 2.37 4.95 -5.59
CA LEU A 14 2.05 3.66 -6.18
C LEU A 14 0.62 3.21 -5.83
N LEU A 15 0.25 3.26 -4.55
CA LEU A 15 -1.09 2.87 -4.09
C LEU A 15 -2.18 3.82 -4.61
N LYS A 16 -1.89 5.12 -4.72
CA LYS A 16 -2.83 6.11 -5.28
C LYS A 16 -3.11 5.89 -6.77
N ASN A 17 -2.11 5.45 -7.51
CA ASN A 17 -2.22 5.15 -8.94
C ASN A 17 -2.84 3.76 -9.22
N MET A 18 -3.05 2.91 -8.21
CA MET A 18 -3.73 1.63 -8.41
C MET A 18 -5.14 1.86 -8.94
N LYS A 19 -5.55 1.07 -9.92
CA LYS A 19 -6.93 1.05 -10.41
C LYS A 19 -7.84 0.27 -9.46
N VAL A 20 -9.13 0.61 -9.42
CA VAL A 20 -10.11 -0.18 -8.66
C VAL A 20 -10.17 -1.60 -9.21
N GLY A 21 -10.08 -2.59 -8.33
CA GLY A 21 -9.98 -4.00 -8.67
C GLY A 21 -8.55 -4.50 -8.90
N GLU A 22 -7.57 -3.61 -9.05
CA GLU A 22 -6.16 -3.98 -9.20
C GLU A 22 -5.61 -4.53 -7.88
N GLU A 23 -4.68 -5.48 -7.98
CA GLU A 23 -3.99 -6.08 -6.85
C GLU A 23 -2.47 -5.97 -7.04
N LEU A 24 -1.79 -5.49 -6.00
CA LEU A 24 -0.33 -5.41 -5.94
C LEU A 24 0.21 -6.33 -4.86
N LYS A 25 1.33 -6.98 -5.20
CA LYS A 25 2.07 -7.86 -4.30
C LYS A 25 3.27 -7.13 -3.69
N PHE A 26 3.40 -7.21 -2.38
CA PHE A 26 4.50 -6.65 -1.60
C PHE A 26 5.19 -7.74 -0.78
N ALA A 27 6.48 -7.60 -0.56
CA ALA A 27 7.22 -8.45 0.36
C ALA A 27 6.77 -8.23 1.81
N ARG A 28 6.89 -9.25 2.67
CA ARG A 28 6.60 -9.17 4.11
C ARG A 28 7.27 -7.98 4.81
N SER A 29 8.50 -7.65 4.42
CA SER A 29 9.26 -6.51 4.97
C SER A 29 8.57 -5.16 4.76
N LYS A 30 7.69 -5.04 3.76
CA LYS A 30 6.95 -3.81 3.44
C LYS A 30 5.61 -3.70 4.17
N ARG A 31 5.13 -4.75 4.86
CA ARG A 31 3.81 -4.75 5.54
C ARG A 31 3.62 -3.56 6.49
N ASN A 32 4.65 -3.26 7.27
CA ASN A 32 4.65 -2.17 8.25
C ASN A 32 4.65 -0.77 7.62
N SER A 33 4.92 -0.65 6.32
CA SER A 33 4.81 0.62 5.58
C SER A 33 3.55 0.67 4.72
N VAL A 34 3.14 -0.46 4.15
CA VAL A 34 1.99 -0.57 3.24
C VAL A 34 0.68 -0.37 3.98
N ARG A 35 0.44 -1.12 5.05
CA ARG A 35 -0.80 -1.02 5.85
C ARG A 35 -1.11 0.41 6.33
N PRO A 36 -0.19 1.13 6.98
CA PRO A 36 -0.48 2.51 7.39
C PRO A 36 -0.65 3.45 6.21
N THR A 37 0.03 3.21 5.07
CA THR A 37 -0.18 4.04 3.87
C THR A 37 -1.58 3.82 3.28
N CYS A 38 -2.07 2.58 3.24
CA CYS A 38 -3.43 2.26 2.84
C CYS A 38 -4.46 2.92 3.77
N SER A 39 -4.29 2.83 5.10
CA SER A 39 -5.19 3.48 6.06
C SER A 39 -5.20 5.00 5.91
N ASN A 40 -4.03 5.62 5.70
CA ASN A 40 -3.95 7.06 5.46
C ASN A 40 -4.69 7.45 4.17
N LEU A 41 -4.48 6.71 3.06
CA LEU A 41 -5.18 6.98 1.81
C LEU A 41 -6.71 6.79 1.90
N ALA A 42 -7.17 5.82 2.71
CA ALA A 42 -8.60 5.64 2.98
C ALA A 42 -9.19 6.84 3.73
N TYR A 43 -8.46 7.39 4.70
CA TYR A 43 -8.91 8.54 5.48
C TYR A 43 -8.78 9.87 4.72
N ASP A 44 -7.63 10.12 4.09
CA ASP A 44 -7.32 11.37 3.39
C ASP A 44 -8.06 11.51 2.05
N GLU A 45 -8.18 10.40 1.29
CA GLU A 45 -8.63 10.43 -0.11
C GLU A 45 -9.83 9.51 -0.39
N GLY A 46 -10.36 8.82 0.62
CA GLY A 46 -11.49 7.89 0.46
C GLY A 46 -11.16 6.62 -0.33
N MET A 47 -9.88 6.33 -0.57
CA MET A 47 -9.43 5.16 -1.34
C MET A 47 -9.31 3.93 -0.43
N ASN A 48 -10.18 2.95 -0.63
CA ASN A 48 -10.21 1.76 0.22
C ASN A 48 -9.35 0.65 -0.37
N PHE A 49 -8.58 0.01 0.51
CA PHE A 49 -7.72 -1.10 0.16
C PHE A 49 -7.97 -2.30 1.08
N SER A 50 -8.14 -3.47 0.47
CA SER A 50 -8.15 -4.75 1.16
C SER A 50 -6.74 -5.33 1.15
N THR A 51 -6.31 -5.88 2.29
CA THR A 51 -4.99 -6.52 2.37
C THR A 51 -5.14 -7.99 2.74
N ARG A 52 -4.51 -8.87 1.97
CA ARG A 52 -4.44 -10.32 2.23
C ARG A 52 -2.99 -10.73 2.42
N THR A 53 -2.76 -11.61 3.37
CA THR A 53 -1.46 -12.25 3.56
C THR A 53 -1.51 -13.66 3.00
N ASP A 54 -0.54 -14.00 2.16
CA ASP A 54 -0.32 -15.35 1.68
C ASP A 54 1.18 -15.64 1.76
N GLY A 55 1.55 -16.56 2.65
CA GLY A 55 2.94 -16.80 3.06
C GLY A 55 3.70 -15.53 3.46
N ASP A 56 4.88 -15.35 2.87
CA ASP A 56 5.74 -14.16 3.06
C ASP A 56 5.38 -12.97 2.15
N SER A 57 4.22 -13.02 1.50
CA SER A 57 3.75 -11.94 0.63
C SER A 57 2.52 -11.24 1.23
N LEU A 58 2.43 -9.93 1.00
CA LEU A 58 1.26 -9.12 1.27
C LEU A 58 0.65 -8.71 -0.06
N PHE A 59 -0.61 -9.05 -0.26
CA PHE A 59 -1.41 -8.63 -1.38
C PHE A 59 -2.27 -7.46 -0.93
N VAL A 60 -2.31 -6.42 -1.74
CA VAL A 60 -3.14 -5.24 -1.52
C VAL A 60 -3.99 -5.06 -2.75
N LYS A 61 -5.30 -5.07 -2.57
CA LYS A 61 -6.27 -4.81 -3.63
C LYS A 61 -6.95 -3.48 -3.37
N ARG A 62 -7.15 -2.68 -4.41
CA ARG A 62 -7.95 -1.46 -4.30
C ARG A 62 -9.42 -1.80 -4.50
N ASP A 63 -10.25 -1.54 -3.49
CA ASP A 63 -11.68 -1.82 -3.55
C ASP A 63 -12.50 -0.62 -4.03
N LYS A 64 -12.06 0.61 -3.73
CA LYS A 64 -12.69 1.87 -4.13
C LYS A 64 -11.62 2.95 -4.37
#